data_AF-A0A453M3D8-F1
#
_entry.id   AF-A0A453M3D8-F1
#
_cell.length_a   1.000
_cell.length_b   1.000
_cell.length_c   1.000
_cell.angle_alpha   90.00
_cell.angle_beta   90.00
_cell.angle_gamma   90.00
#
_symmetry.space_group_name_H-M   'P 1'
#
loop_
_entity.id
_entity.type
_entity.pdbx_description
1 polymer ?
#
loop_
_entity_poly.entity_id
_entity_poly.type
_entity_poly.pdbx_seq_one_letter_code
_entity_poly.pdbx_strand_id
1 'polypeptide(L)'
;NPSVRAPRLPRWTRQEILVLIEGKRMVEVRGGARGGRGRLAAAAAGATGEGAAAALEPKWAAVAEYCRRHGVERGAVQCRKRWSNLAGDWKKIKEWERAAAGAREPSFWAMRNDARRERRLPGFFDREVYGILEGRGRGVVAGSSSGGDAAMEEVGVGGGSGSGDRV
;
A
#
# COMPACT_ATOMS: atom_id res chain seq x y z
N ASN A 1 26.18 -8.48 35.63
CA ASN A 1 25.40 -7.72 34.64
C ASN A 1 24.94 -8.70 33.55
N PRO A 2 23.79 -9.37 33.68
CA PRO A 2 23.38 -10.35 32.67
C PRO A 2 22.75 -9.61 31.49
N SER A 3 23.48 -9.56 30.37
CA SER A 3 22.97 -9.11 29.08
C SER A 3 21.76 -9.95 28.69
N VAL A 4 20.57 -9.38 28.86
CA VAL A 4 19.31 -9.92 28.35
C VAL A 4 19.45 -10.12 26.84
N ARG A 5 19.63 -11.37 26.40
CA ARG A 5 19.62 -11.68 24.97
C ARG A 5 18.22 -11.37 24.46
N ALA A 6 18.14 -10.48 23.48
CA ALA A 6 16.90 -10.10 22.83
C ALA A 6 16.09 -11.36 22.46
N PRO A 7 14.79 -11.44 22.80
CA PRO A 7 13.95 -12.57 22.43
C PRO A 7 14.07 -12.78 20.92
N ARG A 8 14.42 -14.00 20.48
CA ARG A 8 14.39 -14.34 19.06
C ARG A 8 12.98 -14.02 18.57
N LEU A 9 12.82 -13.17 17.56
CA LEU A 9 11.52 -12.64 17.14
C LEU A 9 10.92 -13.47 15.98
N PRO A 10 10.04 -14.45 16.23
CA PRO A 10 9.49 -15.33 15.19
C PRO A 10 8.35 -14.71 14.37
N ARG A 11 7.77 -13.58 14.77
CA ARG A 11 6.68 -12.91 14.03
C ARG A 11 6.97 -11.41 13.94
N TRP A 12 6.73 -10.84 12.77
CA TRP A 12 6.75 -9.38 12.60
C TRP A 12 5.51 -8.80 13.29
N THR A 13 5.70 -7.92 14.26
CA THR A 13 4.59 -7.25 14.94
C THR A 13 4.00 -6.15 14.06
N ARG A 14 2.78 -5.70 14.39
CA ARG A 14 2.16 -4.55 13.71
C ARG A 14 3.07 -3.32 13.77
N GLN A 15 3.60 -2.98 14.95
CA GLN A 15 4.54 -1.88 15.12
C GLN A 15 5.77 -2.02 14.21
N GLU A 16 6.40 -3.20 14.15
CA GLU A 16 7.57 -3.41 13.29
C GLU A 16 7.23 -3.21 11.80
N ILE A 17 6.04 -3.62 11.37
CA ILE A 17 5.56 -3.43 9.99
C ILE A 17 5.30 -1.96 9.70
N LEU A 18 4.72 -1.22 10.63
CA LEU A 18 4.48 0.22 10.48
C LEU A 18 5.79 0.99 10.32
N VAL A 19 6.77 0.72 11.19
CA VAL A 19 8.12 1.30 11.12
C VAL A 19 8.80 0.96 9.79
N LEU A 20 8.65 -0.29 9.31
CA LEU A 20 9.19 -0.70 8.01
C LEU A 20 8.58 0.10 6.85
N ILE A 21 7.27 0.31 6.86
CA ILE A 21 6.58 1.08 5.81
C ILE A 21 7.04 2.54 5.81
N GLU A 22 7.16 3.14 7.00
CA GLU A 22 7.62 4.50 7.15
C GLU A 22 9.09 4.67 6.70
N GLY A 23 9.99 3.81 7.19
CA GLY A 23 11.39 3.82 6.80
C GLY A 23 11.55 3.62 5.29
N LYS A 24 10.75 2.74 4.70
CA LYS A 24 10.71 2.53 3.25
C LYS A 24 10.31 3.78 2.49
N ARG A 25 9.26 4.47 2.95
CA ARG A 25 8.78 5.72 2.36
C ARG A 25 9.83 6.84 2.48
N MET A 26 10.48 7.00 3.63
CA MET A 26 11.53 8.02 3.81
C MET A 26 12.71 7.82 2.85
N VAL A 27 13.17 6.58 2.70
CA VAL A 27 14.26 6.25 1.78
C VAL A 27 13.84 6.40 0.31
N GLU A 28 12.57 6.15 -0.03
CA GLU A 28 12.07 6.35 -1.40
C GLU A 28 11.84 7.82 -1.75
N VAL A 29 11.43 8.66 -0.81
CA VAL A 29 11.34 10.12 -1.01
C VAL A 29 12.75 10.72 -1.15
N ARG A 30 13.69 10.32 -0.27
CA ARG A 30 15.10 10.77 -0.33
C ARG A 30 15.82 10.26 -1.58
N GLY A 31 15.55 9.01 -1.96
CA GLY A 31 16.08 8.34 -3.14
C GLY A 31 15.37 8.72 -4.43
N GLY A 32 14.17 9.31 -4.38
CA GLY A 32 13.43 9.84 -5.53
C GLY A 32 14.03 11.15 -6.03
N ALA A 33 14.48 12.02 -5.11
CA ALA A 33 15.21 13.24 -5.46
C ALA A 33 16.59 12.97 -6.10
N ARG A 34 17.23 11.83 -5.81
CA ARG A 34 18.45 11.34 -6.50
C ARG A 34 18.17 10.29 -7.60
N GLY A 35 16.96 9.74 -7.64
CA GLY A 35 16.58 8.58 -8.46
C GLY A 35 16.19 8.92 -9.89
N GLY A 36 15.94 10.19 -10.18
CA GLY A 36 15.89 10.70 -11.56
C GLY A 36 17.25 10.69 -12.26
N ARG A 37 18.35 10.81 -11.50
CA ARG A 37 19.73 10.74 -12.04
C ARG A 37 20.30 9.33 -12.04
N GLY A 38 19.83 8.45 -11.15
CA GLY A 38 20.28 7.04 -11.10
C GLY A 38 19.76 6.16 -12.24
N ARG A 39 18.58 6.46 -12.81
CA ARG A 39 18.06 5.73 -13.98
C ARG A 39 18.75 6.13 -15.29
N LEU A 40 19.20 7.38 -15.39
CA LEU A 40 19.95 7.86 -16.56
C LEU A 40 21.42 7.45 -16.50
N ALA A 41 22.03 7.38 -15.31
CA ALA A 41 23.40 6.88 -15.14
C ALA A 41 23.51 5.35 -15.36
N ALA A 42 22.48 4.57 -14.97
CA ALA A 42 22.46 3.12 -15.19
C ALA A 42 22.22 2.72 -16.67
N ALA A 43 21.70 3.62 -17.50
CA ALA A 43 21.59 3.39 -18.95
C ALA A 43 22.93 3.65 -19.67
N ALA A 44 23.82 4.47 -19.09
CA ALA A 44 25.14 4.78 -19.66
C ALA A 44 26.22 3.76 -19.29
N ALA A 45 26.08 3.08 -18.14
CA ALA A 45 26.96 1.97 -17.75
C ALA A 45 26.20 0.65 -17.98
N GLY A 46 26.49 -0.04 -19.09
CA GLY A 46 25.86 -1.30 -19.49
C GLY A 46 25.84 -2.35 -18.37
N ALA A 47 24.80 -2.33 -17.55
CA ALA A 47 24.73 -3.10 -16.33
C ALA A 47 24.23 -4.53 -16.64
N THR A 48 25.17 -5.47 -16.61
CA THR A 48 24.88 -6.85 -16.21
C THR A 48 24.13 -6.81 -14.86
N GLY A 49 23.16 -7.72 -14.67
CA GLY A 49 22.15 -7.66 -13.59
C GLY A 49 22.66 -7.62 -12.13
N GLU A 50 23.96 -7.62 -11.91
CA GLU A 50 24.63 -7.58 -10.60
C GLU A 50 24.65 -6.17 -9.98
N GLY A 51 24.73 -5.11 -10.81
CA GLY A 51 24.76 -3.72 -10.32
C GLY A 51 23.46 -3.24 -9.67
N ALA A 52 22.32 -3.79 -10.09
CA ALA A 52 21.03 -3.48 -9.49
C ALA A 52 20.91 -4.04 -8.06
N ALA A 53 21.47 -5.23 -7.79
CA ALA A 53 21.48 -5.81 -6.45
C ALA A 53 22.39 -5.02 -5.50
N ALA A 54 23.58 -4.62 -5.99
CA ALA A 54 24.54 -3.82 -5.24
C ALA A 54 24.04 -2.40 -4.90
N ALA A 55 23.27 -1.75 -5.78
CA ALA A 55 22.67 -0.44 -5.50
C ALA A 55 21.43 -0.53 -4.58
N LEU A 56 20.76 -1.68 -4.54
CA LEU A 56 19.61 -1.93 -3.66
C LEU A 56 20.01 -2.28 -2.23
N GLU A 57 21.19 -2.88 -2.01
CA GLU A 57 21.72 -3.15 -0.67
C GLU A 57 21.82 -1.89 0.22
N PRO A 58 22.41 -0.77 -0.24
CA PRO A 58 22.44 0.50 0.50
C PRO A 58 21.04 1.04 0.84
N LYS A 59 20.07 0.84 -0.06
CA LYS A 59 18.68 1.27 0.16
C LYS A 59 18.06 0.53 1.35
N TRP A 60 18.22 -0.78 1.39
CA TRP A 60 17.68 -1.61 2.47
C TRP A 60 18.51 -1.50 3.75
N ALA A 61 19.80 -1.19 3.66
CA ALA A 61 20.63 -0.84 4.81
C ALA A 61 20.11 0.43 5.50
N ALA A 62 19.79 1.49 4.74
CA ALA A 62 19.19 2.71 5.30
C ALA A 62 17.79 2.45 5.92
N VAL A 63 16.97 1.60 5.31
CA VAL A 63 15.68 1.19 5.90
C VAL A 63 15.89 0.40 7.19
N ALA A 64 16.85 -0.54 7.21
CA ALA A 64 17.16 -1.31 8.42
C ALA A 64 17.74 -0.44 9.54
N GLU A 65 18.53 0.57 9.21
CA GLU A 65 19.01 1.55 10.17
C GLU A 65 17.86 2.37 10.76
N TYR A 66 16.92 2.81 9.92
CA TYR A 66 15.69 3.48 10.39
C TYR A 66 14.92 2.59 11.35
N CYS A 67 14.69 1.32 10.98
CA CYS A 67 14.05 0.33 11.84
C CYS A 67 14.77 0.20 13.19
N ARG A 68 16.10 0.06 13.17
CA ARG A 68 16.91 -0.08 14.38
C ARG A 68 16.77 1.12 15.32
N ARG A 69 16.78 2.35 14.78
CA ARG A 69 16.60 3.59 15.56
C ARG A 69 15.22 3.68 16.22
N HIS A 70 14.22 2.97 15.68
CA HIS A 70 12.86 2.90 16.21
C HIS A 70 12.59 1.62 17.03
N GLY A 71 13.65 0.95 17.50
CA GLY A 71 13.55 -0.24 18.35
C GLY A 71 13.26 -1.54 17.61
N VAL A 72 13.38 -1.57 16.28
CA VAL A 72 13.16 -2.75 15.45
C VAL A 72 14.50 -3.34 15.01
N GLU A 73 14.97 -4.36 15.73
CA GLU A 73 16.24 -5.04 15.47
C GLU A 73 16.13 -6.05 14.31
N ARG A 74 15.94 -5.55 13.08
CA ARG A 74 15.85 -6.36 11.87
C ARG A 74 16.90 -5.94 10.84
N GLY A 75 17.59 -6.91 10.25
CA GLY A 75 18.59 -6.67 9.20
C GLY A 75 17.98 -6.24 7.86
N ALA A 76 18.80 -5.68 6.98
CA ALA A 76 18.40 -5.21 5.64
C ALA A 76 17.70 -6.31 4.81
N VAL A 77 18.25 -7.53 4.82
CA VAL A 77 17.69 -8.68 4.12
C VAL A 77 16.32 -9.07 4.68
N GLN A 78 16.13 -9.00 6.01
CA GLN A 78 14.86 -9.30 6.65
C GLN A 78 13.79 -8.25 6.30
N CYS A 79 14.16 -6.97 6.33
CA CYS A 79 13.30 -5.85 5.92
C CYS A 79 12.86 -6.01 4.46
N ARG A 80 13.81 -6.30 3.55
CA ARG A 80 13.53 -6.55 2.13
C ARG A 80 12.57 -7.72 1.93
N LYS A 81 12.85 -8.88 2.52
CA LYS A 81 12.00 -10.07 2.40
C LYS A 81 10.60 -9.79 2.95
N ARG A 82 10.51 -9.12 4.10
CA ARG A 82 9.22 -8.77 4.69
C ARG A 82 8.43 -7.83 3.80
N TRP A 83 9.07 -6.80 3.26
CA TRP A 83 8.44 -5.86 2.34
C TRP A 83 7.94 -6.53 1.07
N SER A 84 8.73 -7.39 0.44
CA SER A 84 8.31 -8.11 -0.77
C SER A 84 7.05 -8.94 -0.55
N ASN A 85 6.99 -9.68 0.56
CA ASN A 85 5.79 -10.45 0.93
C ASN A 85 4.61 -9.52 1.21
N LEU A 86 4.82 -8.47 2.02
CA LEU A 86 3.79 -7.52 2.41
C LEU A 86 3.17 -6.82 1.18
N ALA A 87 4.02 -6.34 0.26
CA ALA A 87 3.57 -5.69 -0.96
C ALA A 87 2.87 -6.66 -1.92
N GLY A 88 3.31 -7.92 -1.99
CA GLY A 88 2.65 -8.96 -2.76
C GLY A 88 1.26 -9.30 -2.22
N ASP A 89 1.16 -9.51 -0.91
CA ASP A 89 -0.11 -9.81 -0.23
C ASP A 89 -1.09 -8.64 -0.32
N TRP A 90 -0.61 -7.40 -0.13
CA TRP A 90 -1.42 -6.19 -0.30
C TRP A 90 -2.00 -6.08 -1.72
N LYS A 91 -1.20 -6.35 -2.76
CA LYS A 91 -1.68 -6.32 -4.15
C LYS A 91 -2.81 -7.32 -4.38
N LYS A 92 -2.65 -8.56 -3.89
CA LYS A 92 -3.70 -9.58 -4.00
C LYS A 92 -5.00 -9.16 -3.32
N ILE A 93 -4.91 -8.59 -2.12
CA ILE A 93 -6.08 -8.12 -1.38
C ILE A 93 -6.74 -6.95 -2.11
N LYS A 94 -5.95 -6.00 -2.63
CA LYS A 94 -6.47 -4.85 -3.40
C LYS A 94 -7.18 -5.27 -4.68
N GLU A 95 -6.61 -6.23 -5.41
CA GLU A 95 -7.23 -6.78 -6.61
C GLU A 95 -8.54 -7.51 -6.27
N TRP A 96 -8.54 -8.30 -5.18
CA TRP A 96 -9.74 -8.93 -4.67
C TRP A 96 -10.83 -7.91 -4.31
N GLU A 97 -10.52 -6.89 -3.51
CA GLU A 97 -11.51 -5.87 -3.11
C GLU A 97 -12.13 -5.18 -4.33
N ARG A 98 -11.34 -4.93 -5.38
CA ARG A 98 -11.83 -4.35 -6.64
C ARG A 98 -12.74 -5.31 -7.39
N ALA A 99 -12.34 -6.57 -7.54
CA ALA A 99 -13.12 -7.58 -8.23
C ALA A 99 -14.42 -7.91 -7.48
N ALA A 100 -14.34 -8.02 -6.16
CA ALA A 100 -15.46 -8.32 -5.29
C ALA A 100 -16.53 -7.22 -5.32
N ALA A 101 -16.12 -5.96 -5.35
CA ALA A 101 -17.03 -4.83 -5.51
C ALA A 101 -17.83 -4.91 -6.83
N GLY A 102 -17.19 -5.34 -7.93
CA GLY A 102 -17.85 -5.51 -9.23
C GLY A 102 -18.72 -6.77 -9.33
N ALA A 103 -18.32 -7.85 -8.66
CA ALA A 103 -19.00 -9.14 -8.68
C ALA A 103 -20.04 -9.33 -7.57
N ARG A 104 -20.24 -8.32 -6.70
CA ARG A 104 -21.09 -8.41 -5.50
C ARG A 104 -20.66 -9.52 -4.52
N GLU A 105 -19.38 -9.93 -4.58
CA GLU A 105 -18.77 -10.88 -3.65
C GLU A 105 -18.42 -10.20 -2.32
N PRO A 106 -18.29 -10.95 -1.21
CA PRO A 106 -17.88 -10.41 0.07
C PRO A 106 -16.45 -9.86 0.03
N SER A 107 -16.25 -8.75 0.74
CA SER A 107 -14.91 -8.18 0.93
C SER A 107 -13.99 -9.15 1.67
N PHE A 108 -12.69 -9.04 1.42
CA PHE A 108 -11.63 -9.72 2.15
C PHE A 108 -11.81 -9.65 3.67
N TRP A 109 -12.22 -8.47 4.17
CA TRP A 109 -12.42 -8.20 5.59
C TRP A 109 -13.65 -8.91 6.17
N ALA A 110 -14.71 -9.10 5.37
CA ALA A 110 -15.92 -9.79 5.78
C ALA A 110 -15.81 -11.32 5.64
N MET A 111 -14.90 -11.82 4.80
CA MET A 111 -14.71 -13.25 4.59
C MET A 111 -14.01 -13.96 5.75
N ARG A 112 -14.42 -15.21 6.00
CA ARG A 112 -13.74 -16.16 6.89
C ARG A 112 -12.45 -16.70 6.24
N ASN A 113 -11.55 -17.24 7.06
CA ASN A 113 -10.23 -17.71 6.61
C ASN A 113 -10.31 -18.81 5.53
N ASP A 114 -11.27 -19.73 5.62
CA ASP A 114 -11.43 -20.81 4.64
C ASP A 114 -11.81 -20.27 3.25
N ALA A 115 -12.79 -19.36 3.20
CA ALA A 115 -13.19 -18.68 1.97
C ALA A 115 -12.01 -17.90 1.34
N ARG A 116 -11.14 -17.30 2.16
CA ARG A 116 -9.91 -16.64 1.68
C ARG A 116 -8.94 -17.65 1.07
N ARG A 117 -8.75 -18.82 1.70
CA ARG A 117 -7.86 -19.88 1.21
C ARG A 117 -8.33 -20.45 -0.13
N GLU A 118 -9.63 -20.69 -0.29
CA GLU A 118 -10.24 -21.13 -1.56
C GLU A 118 -9.93 -20.14 -2.70
N ARG A 119 -9.93 -18.84 -2.38
CA ARG A 119 -9.65 -17.74 -3.31
C ARG A 119 -8.16 -17.39 -3.41
N ARG A 120 -7.28 -18.21 -2.82
CA ARG A 120 -5.80 -18.02 -2.79
C ARG A 120 -5.36 -16.67 -2.18
N LEU A 121 -6.18 -16.10 -1.31
CA LEU A 121 -5.88 -14.85 -0.61
C LEU A 121 -5.05 -15.11 0.65
N PRO A 122 -4.29 -14.11 1.12
CA PRO A 122 -3.58 -14.21 2.40
C PRO A 122 -4.55 -14.52 3.54
N GLY A 123 -4.22 -15.49 4.38
CA GLY A 123 -5.10 -15.88 5.50
C GLY A 123 -5.29 -14.77 6.53
N PHE A 124 -4.27 -13.92 6.70
CA PHE A 124 -4.27 -12.79 7.62
C PHE A 124 -3.56 -11.59 6.99
N PHE A 125 -4.14 -10.41 7.16
CA PHE A 125 -3.52 -9.13 6.85
C PHE A 125 -4.07 -8.09 7.82
N ASP A 126 -3.26 -7.12 8.22
CA ASP A 126 -3.69 -6.08 9.15
C ASP A 126 -4.38 -4.93 8.41
N ARG A 127 -5.57 -4.54 8.89
CA ARG A 127 -6.41 -3.52 8.23
C ARG A 127 -5.78 -2.12 8.26
N GLU A 128 -5.09 -1.76 9.34
CA GLU A 128 -4.41 -0.47 9.42
C GLU A 128 -3.22 -0.45 8.45
N VAL A 129 -2.43 -1.52 8.43
CA VAL A 129 -1.33 -1.66 7.48
C VAL A 129 -1.83 -1.54 6.03
N TYR A 130 -2.97 -2.14 5.70
CA TYR A 130 -3.59 -2.01 4.39
C TYR A 130 -3.95 -0.55 4.07
N GLY A 131 -4.60 0.15 5.01
CA GLY A 131 -4.98 1.56 4.84
C GLY A 131 -3.77 2.48 4.65
N ILE A 132 -2.67 2.23 5.34
CA ILE A 132 -1.43 3.01 5.18
C ILE A 132 -0.81 2.76 3.81
N LEU A 133 -0.77 1.51 3.33
CA LEU A 133 -0.26 1.17 2.00
C LEU A 133 -1.15 1.69 0.87
N GLU A 134 -2.46 1.78 1.09
CA GLU A 134 -3.40 2.39 0.16
C GLU A 134 -3.23 3.93 0.07
N GLY A 135 -2.51 4.55 1.01
CA GLY A 135 -2.35 6.00 1.10
C GLY A 135 -3.44 6.68 1.94
N ARG A 136 -4.39 5.91 2.48
CA ARG A 136 -5.42 6.36 3.43
C ARG A 136 -4.88 6.66 4.83
N GLY A 137 -3.65 6.20 5.14
CA GLY A 137 -2.97 6.45 6.41
C GLY A 137 -2.39 7.86 6.60
N ARG A 138 -2.60 8.80 5.66
CA ARG A 138 -2.20 10.19 5.82
C ARG A 138 -3.27 11.15 5.31
N GLY A 139 -4.46 11.03 5.89
CA GLY A 139 -5.52 12.02 5.84
C GLY A 139 -5.54 12.88 7.12
N VAL A 140 -4.46 13.63 7.39
CA VAL A 140 -4.50 14.86 8.19
C VAL A 140 -3.39 15.75 7.60
N VAL A 141 -3.79 16.95 7.19
CA VAL A 141 -3.05 18.04 6.51
C VAL A 141 -2.84 17.92 4.99
N ALA A 142 -3.95 17.96 4.23
CA ALA A 142 -4.07 18.81 3.05
C ALA A 142 -5.53 18.83 2.56
N GLY A 143 -6.24 19.89 2.94
CA GLY A 143 -7.39 20.41 2.19
C GLY A 143 -8.65 19.56 2.14
N SER A 144 -9.60 19.89 3.01
CA SER A 144 -11.02 19.76 2.70
C SER A 144 -11.31 20.27 1.29
N SER A 145 -12.04 19.49 0.50
CA SER A 145 -13.14 20.00 -0.31
C SER A 145 -14.17 18.88 -0.42
N SER A 146 -15.02 18.80 0.60
CA SER A 146 -16.38 18.31 0.39
C SER A 146 -17.07 19.29 -0.54
N GLY A 147 -17.66 18.78 -1.60
CA GLY A 147 -18.44 19.55 -2.55
C GLY A 147 -19.11 18.58 -3.49
N GLY A 148 -20.19 17.97 -3.02
CA GLY A 148 -21.09 17.22 -3.86
C GLY A 148 -22.11 18.15 -4.49
N ASP A 149 -22.31 17.97 -5.78
CA ASP A 149 -23.53 18.20 -6.54
C ASP A 149 -23.44 17.18 -7.70
N ALA A 150 -24.29 16.17 -7.88
CA ALA A 150 -25.74 16.09 -7.83
C ALA A 150 -26.42 17.02 -8.85
N ALA A 151 -26.27 16.70 -10.14
CA ALA A 151 -27.28 17.04 -11.12
C ALA A 151 -27.40 15.91 -12.17
N MET A 152 -28.65 15.50 -12.33
CA MET A 152 -29.23 14.38 -13.06
C MET A 152 -29.46 14.74 -14.53
N GLU A 153 -29.26 13.80 -15.45
CA GLU A 153 -30.09 13.76 -16.66
C GLU A 153 -30.19 12.35 -17.23
N GLU A 154 -31.39 11.77 -17.16
CA GLU A 154 -31.84 10.65 -18.00
C GLU A 154 -33.23 11.04 -18.53
N VAL A 155 -33.26 11.33 -19.83
CA VAL A 155 -34.25 10.95 -20.86
C VAL A 155 -35.70 10.60 -20.43
N GLY A 156 -36.66 11.26 -21.09
CA GLY A 156 -37.71 10.50 -21.80
C GLY A 156 -39.17 10.90 -21.63
N VAL A 157 -39.68 11.55 -22.69
CA VAL A 157 -40.97 11.28 -23.38
C VAL A 157 -42.31 11.46 -22.63
N GLY A 158 -43.09 12.43 -23.11
CA GLY A 158 -44.44 12.15 -23.63
C GLY A 158 -45.66 12.70 -22.89
N GLY A 159 -46.61 13.22 -23.68
CA GLY A 159 -48.04 13.17 -23.37
C GLY A 159 -48.66 14.48 -22.88
N GLY A 160 -49.33 15.18 -23.79
CA GLY A 160 -50.06 16.42 -23.51
C GLY A 160 -51.42 16.26 -22.84
N SER A 161 -52.06 17.40 -22.58
CA SER A 161 -53.50 17.68 -22.71
C SER A 161 -53.81 19.02 -22.05
N GLY A 162 -54.67 19.82 -22.68
CA GLY A 162 -55.59 20.68 -21.93
C GLY A 162 -55.37 22.19 -22.00
N SER A 163 -56.22 22.81 -22.83
CA SER A 163 -57.05 24.00 -22.57
C SER A 163 -56.44 25.33 -22.13
N GLY A 164 -56.84 26.40 -22.81
CA GLY A 164 -56.79 27.74 -22.23
C GLY A 164 -56.93 28.89 -23.23
N ASP A 165 -58.18 29.28 -23.48
CA ASP A 165 -58.69 30.53 -24.05
C ASP A 165 -57.94 31.84 -23.71
N ARG A 166 -58.26 32.87 -24.52
CA ARG A 166 -58.17 34.36 -24.34
C ARG A 166 -57.21 35.01 -25.38
N VAL A 167 -57.56 36.03 -26.17
CA VAL A 167 -58.71 36.97 -26.28
C VAL A 167 -58.93 37.31 -27.76
#